data_AF-A0A2W0B1X2-F1
#
_entry.id   AF-A0A2W0B1X2-F1
#
_cell.length_a   1.000
_cell.length_b   1.000
_cell.length_c   1.000
_cell.angle_alpha   90.00
_cell.angle_beta   90.00
_cell.angle_gamma   90.00
#
_symmetry.space_group_name_H-M   'P 1'
#
loop_
_entity.id
_entity.type
_entity.pdbx_description
1 polymer ?
#
loop_
_entity_poly.entity_id
_entity_poly.type
_entity_poly.pdbx_seq_one_letter_code
_entity_poly.pdbx_strand_id
1 'polypeptide(L)'
;REKEDEYRAQIMVRALPNAFFYQEIGRDRDTVKLRFRPDPNYQPQSREESIYTGMAGELWLNLPQQRLRKIDAHLFHDVDFGWGILGRLYKGGSFMVEQEQVDGSHWDTTVLKLDLRGKALLFKSLLYDEQEYETDFRRLPDHVSLSEGADILKKGAPEIAQKNGQ
;
A
#
# COMPACT_ATOMS: atom_id res chain seq x y z
N ARG A 1 11.77 -16.04 3.75
CA ARG A 1 10.39 -15.51 3.74
C ARG A 1 10.47 -14.01 3.87
N GLU A 2 10.66 -13.43 5.06
CA GLU A 2 10.75 -11.97 5.25
C GLU A 2 11.73 -11.23 4.30
N LYS A 3 13.00 -11.66 4.21
CA LYS A 3 13.97 -11.08 3.24
C LYS A 3 13.56 -11.21 1.77
N GLU A 4 12.83 -12.27 1.44
CA GLU A 4 12.35 -12.54 0.10
C GLU A 4 11.13 -11.66 -0.23
N ASP A 5 10.27 -11.44 0.77
CA ASP A 5 9.10 -10.56 0.67
C ASP A 5 9.54 -9.09 0.53
N GLU A 6 10.53 -8.65 1.31
CA GLU A 6 11.15 -7.32 1.17
C GLU A 6 11.78 -7.13 -0.21
N TYR A 7 12.51 -8.13 -0.71
CA TYR A 7 13.13 -8.07 -2.03
C TYR A 7 12.09 -7.93 -3.15
N ARG A 8 10.99 -8.71 -3.07
CA ARG A 8 9.87 -8.61 -4.02
C ARG A 8 9.17 -7.25 -3.93
N ALA A 9 8.93 -6.74 -2.74
CA ALA A 9 8.34 -5.41 -2.54
C ALA A 9 9.22 -4.31 -3.16
N GLN A 10 10.55 -4.39 -2.99
CA GLN A 10 11.48 -3.44 -3.61
C GLN A 10 11.45 -3.49 -5.15
N ILE A 11 11.35 -4.68 -5.75
CA ILE A 11 11.23 -4.83 -7.21
C ILE A 11 9.98 -4.11 -7.70
N MET A 12 8.84 -4.39 -7.07
CA MET A 12 7.55 -3.79 -7.43
C MET A 12 7.61 -2.26 -7.36
N VAL A 13 8.12 -1.69 -6.26
CA VAL A 13 8.23 -0.22 -6.11
C VAL A 13 9.13 0.41 -7.17
N ARG A 14 10.25 -0.25 -7.52
CA ARG A 14 11.18 0.26 -8.55
C ARG A 14 10.60 0.24 -9.96
N ALA A 15 9.61 -0.61 -10.21
CA ALA A 15 8.94 -0.71 -11.50
C ALA A 15 7.94 0.44 -11.74
N LEU A 16 7.35 1.01 -10.68
CA LEU A 16 6.28 2.03 -10.78
C LEU A 16 6.62 3.18 -11.75
N PRO A 17 7.79 3.84 -11.70
CA PRO A 17 8.07 4.98 -12.58
C PRO A 17 8.07 4.64 -14.07
N ASN A 18 8.33 3.38 -14.43
CA ASN A 18 8.43 2.92 -15.81
C ASN A 18 7.19 2.13 -16.28
N ALA A 19 6.39 1.62 -15.34
CA ALA A 19 5.21 0.81 -15.65
C ALA A 19 4.00 1.64 -16.08
N PHE A 20 4.00 2.94 -15.82
CA PHE A 20 2.84 3.80 -16.01
C PHE A 20 3.17 5.11 -16.70
N PHE A 21 2.19 5.63 -17.43
CA PHE A 21 2.11 7.04 -17.76
C PHE A 21 1.39 7.79 -16.65
N TYR A 22 1.96 8.92 -16.25
CA TYR A 22 1.39 9.81 -15.25
C TYR A 22 0.92 11.12 -15.87
N GLN A 23 -0.25 11.58 -15.46
CA GLN A 23 -0.82 12.87 -15.84
C GLN A 23 -1.19 13.63 -14.57
N GLU A 24 -0.65 14.84 -14.40
CA GLU A 24 -1.13 15.76 -13.37
C GLU A 24 -2.57 16.18 -13.67
N ILE A 25 -3.46 15.90 -12.73
CA ILE A 25 -4.89 16.21 -12.81
C ILE A 25 -5.34 17.17 -11.70
N GLY A 26 -4.43 17.55 -10.80
CA GLY A 26 -4.68 18.52 -9.75
C GLY A 26 -3.45 18.74 -8.89
N ARG A 27 -3.40 19.90 -8.24
CA ARG A 27 -2.32 20.30 -7.35
C ARG A 27 -2.86 21.27 -6.30
N ASP A 28 -2.45 21.05 -5.06
CA ASP A 28 -2.57 22.03 -3.99
C ASP A 28 -1.16 22.45 -3.51
N ARG A 29 -1.05 23.11 -2.35
CA ARG A 29 0.24 23.62 -1.84
C ARG A 29 1.27 22.51 -1.66
N ASP A 30 0.87 21.38 -1.08
CA ASP A 30 1.80 20.34 -0.62
C ASP A 30 1.55 18.99 -1.30
N THR A 31 0.47 18.85 -2.06
CA THR A 31 0.05 17.60 -2.69
C THR A 31 -0.15 17.77 -4.19
N VAL A 32 0.39 16.83 -4.97
CA VAL A 32 0.04 16.67 -6.38
C VAL A 32 -0.82 15.43 -6.57
N LYS A 33 -1.87 15.56 -7.38
CA LYS A 33 -2.76 14.47 -7.78
C LYS A 33 -2.43 14.05 -9.21
N LEU A 34 -2.08 12.79 -9.38
CA LEU A 34 -1.69 12.18 -10.64
C LEU A 34 -2.70 11.10 -11.02
N ARG A 35 -3.18 11.11 -12.25
CA ARG A 35 -3.82 9.95 -12.87
C ARG A 35 -2.74 9.09 -13.49
N PHE A 36 -2.84 7.77 -13.31
CA PHE A 36 -1.93 6.82 -13.93
C PHE A 36 -2.67 5.77 -14.75
N ARG A 37 -2.03 5.33 -15.83
CA ARG A 37 -2.48 4.26 -16.72
C ARG A 37 -1.27 3.46 -17.17
N PRO A 38 -1.41 2.16 -17.48
CA PRO A 38 -0.26 1.35 -17.85
C PRO A 38 0.40 1.88 -19.12
N ASP A 39 1.73 1.79 -19.18
CA ASP A 39 2.45 1.87 -20.44
C ASP A 39 2.26 0.56 -21.20
N PRO A 40 1.62 0.55 -22.39
CA PRO A 40 1.42 -0.67 -23.18
C PRO A 40 2.73 -1.28 -23.68
N ASN A 41 3.85 -0.56 -23.62
CA ASN A 41 5.18 -1.08 -23.95
C ASN A 41 5.93 -1.62 -22.73
N TYR A 42 5.36 -1.52 -21.53
CA TYR A 42 5.97 -2.05 -20.31
C TYR A 42 6.11 -3.56 -20.40
N GLN A 43 7.31 -4.06 -20.08
CA GLN A 43 7.60 -5.49 -20.02
C GLN A 43 7.83 -5.87 -18.55
N PRO A 44 6.86 -6.54 -17.89
CA PRO A 44 7.02 -7.03 -16.53
C PRO A 44 8.28 -7.90 -16.40
N GLN A 45 9.13 -7.59 -15.43
CA GLN A 45 10.33 -8.37 -15.13
C GLN A 45 10.04 -9.55 -14.19
N SER A 46 8.83 -9.58 -13.61
CA SER A 46 8.31 -10.63 -12.75
C SER A 46 6.83 -10.91 -13.01
N ARG A 47 6.32 -12.04 -12.51
CA ARG A 47 4.89 -12.37 -12.63
C ARG A 47 4.03 -11.45 -11.78
N GLU A 48 4.57 -10.95 -10.68
CA GLU A 48 3.94 -10.00 -9.78
C GLU A 48 3.75 -8.65 -10.46
N GLU A 49 4.74 -8.18 -11.22
CA GLU A 49 4.64 -6.94 -11.99
C GLU A 49 3.59 -6.99 -13.11
N SER A 50 3.16 -8.18 -13.55
CA SER A 50 2.08 -8.32 -14.54
C SER A 50 0.79 -7.64 -14.11
N ILE A 51 0.56 -7.46 -12.80
CA ILE A 51 -0.58 -6.71 -12.28
C ILE A 51 -0.61 -5.26 -12.81
N TYR A 52 0.55 -4.65 -13.07
CA TYR A 52 0.65 -3.29 -13.55
C TYR A 52 0.06 -3.11 -14.94
N THR A 53 0.08 -4.16 -15.77
CA THR A 53 -0.45 -4.10 -17.15
C THR A 53 -1.96 -3.87 -17.20
N GLY A 54 -2.69 -4.27 -16.15
CA GLY A 54 -4.15 -4.12 -16.07
C GLY A 54 -4.63 -3.18 -14.99
N MET A 55 -3.74 -2.41 -14.36
CA MET A 55 -4.07 -1.50 -13.26
C MET A 55 -4.07 -0.04 -13.73
N ALA A 56 -5.11 0.70 -13.36
CA ALA A 56 -5.18 2.15 -13.58
C ALA A 56 -5.80 2.83 -12.36
N GLY A 57 -5.58 4.14 -12.21
CA GLY A 57 -6.09 4.83 -11.03
C GLY A 57 -5.56 6.24 -10.87
N GLU A 58 -5.63 6.70 -9.62
CA GLU A 58 -5.17 8.01 -9.20
C GLU A 58 -4.25 7.84 -7.98
N LEU A 59 -3.23 8.68 -7.88
CA LEU A 59 -2.33 8.73 -6.73
C LEU A 59 -2.06 10.17 -6.32
N TRP A 60 -1.77 10.36 -5.05
CA TRP A 60 -1.50 11.64 -4.42
C TRP A 60 -0.10 11.58 -3.80
N LEU A 61 0.75 12.54 -4.14
CA LEU A 61 2.09 12.63 -3.57
C LEU A 61 2.21 13.88 -2.72
N ASN A 62 2.71 13.74 -1.49
CA ASN A 62 3.20 14.85 -0.70
C ASN A 62 4.55 15.32 -1.26
N LEU A 63 4.62 16.55 -1.76
CA LEU A 63 5.81 17.12 -2.38
C LEU A 63 6.92 17.44 -1.37
N PRO A 64 6.64 18.08 -0.20
CA PRO A 64 7.70 18.45 0.74
C PRO A 64 8.52 17.26 1.24
N GLN A 65 7.87 16.11 1.46
CA GLN A 65 8.51 14.92 2.01
C GLN A 65 8.69 13.79 0.98
N GLN A 66 8.26 14.02 -0.26
CA GLN A 66 8.32 13.04 -1.36
C GLN A 66 7.69 11.68 -1.01
N ARG A 67 6.51 11.73 -0.37
CA ARG A 67 5.79 10.55 0.11
C ARG A 67 4.52 10.28 -0.70
N LEU A 68 4.17 9.00 -0.85
CA LEU A 68 2.83 8.62 -1.28
C LEU A 68 1.85 8.96 -0.15
N ARG A 69 0.81 9.74 -0.48
CA ARG A 69 -0.28 10.09 0.44
C ARG A 69 -1.47 9.17 0.26
N LYS A 70 -1.79 8.87 -1.00
CA LYS A 70 -2.90 7.99 -1.35
C LYS A 70 -2.64 7.35 -2.70
N ILE A 71 -3.11 6.14 -2.86
CA ILE A 71 -3.30 5.50 -4.16
C ILE A 71 -4.68 4.86 -4.16
N ASP A 72 -5.41 5.05 -5.24
CA ASP A 72 -6.73 4.48 -5.49
C ASP A 72 -6.73 3.90 -6.91
N ALA A 73 -6.77 2.58 -6.99
CA ALA A 73 -6.51 1.83 -8.20
C ALA A 73 -7.56 0.74 -8.42
N HIS A 74 -7.76 0.39 -9.68
CA HIS A 74 -8.63 -0.72 -10.07
C HIS A 74 -8.05 -1.49 -11.26
N LEU A 75 -8.45 -2.75 -11.35
CA LEU A 75 -8.17 -3.61 -12.49
C LEU A 75 -9.21 -3.39 -13.59
N PHE A 76 -8.78 -2.89 -14.75
CA PHE A 76 -9.67 -2.65 -15.88
C PHE A 76 -9.77 -3.87 -16.83
N HIS A 77 -8.88 -4.86 -16.67
CA HIS A 77 -8.99 -6.20 -17.24
C HIS A 77 -8.38 -7.26 -16.31
N ASP A 78 -8.59 -8.53 -16.65
CA ASP A 78 -7.99 -9.65 -15.94
C ASP A 78 -6.46 -9.63 -16.07
N VAL A 79 -5.75 -9.93 -14.99
CA VAL A 79 -4.28 -10.01 -14.97
C VAL A 79 -3.84 -11.29 -14.30
N ASP A 80 -2.87 -11.97 -14.91
CA ASP A 80 -2.21 -13.09 -14.27
C ASP A 80 -1.20 -12.56 -13.25
N PHE A 81 -1.10 -13.20 -12.09
CA PHE A 81 -0.19 -12.81 -11.00
C PHE A 81 0.51 -14.04 -10.41
N GLY A 82 1.63 -13.81 -9.70
CA GLY A 82 2.53 -14.90 -9.28
C GLY A 82 3.22 -14.73 -7.93
N TRP A 83 2.50 -14.40 -6.86
CA TRP A 83 3.05 -14.31 -5.49
C TRP A 83 3.22 -15.70 -4.83
N GLY A 84 4.11 -16.54 -5.37
CA GLY A 84 4.33 -17.92 -4.88
C GLY A 84 3.20 -18.91 -5.17
N ILE A 85 2.05 -18.43 -5.64
CA ILE A 85 0.93 -19.19 -6.20
C ILE A 85 0.59 -18.58 -7.56
N LEU A 86 0.42 -19.41 -8.58
CA LEU A 86 -0.03 -18.92 -9.89
C LEU A 86 -1.51 -18.66 -9.84
N GLY A 87 -1.92 -17.47 -10.27
CA GLY A 87 -3.31 -17.11 -10.28
C GLY A 87 -3.65 -16.01 -11.27
N ARG A 88 -4.93 -15.67 -11.27
CA ARG A 88 -5.51 -14.57 -12.05
C ARG A 88 -6.33 -13.71 -11.13
N LEU A 89 -6.13 -12.41 -11.20
CA LEU A 89 -7.05 -11.41 -10.65
C LEU A 89 -8.01 -10.98 -11.75
N TYR A 90 -9.26 -10.79 -11.39
CA TYR A 90 -10.34 -10.44 -12.29
C TYR A 90 -10.52 -8.94 -12.37
N LYS A 91 -10.96 -8.49 -13.55
CA LYS A 91 -11.47 -7.15 -13.77
C LYS A 91 -12.45 -6.73 -12.69
N GLY A 92 -12.36 -5.47 -12.28
CA GLY A 92 -13.24 -4.85 -11.29
C GLY A 92 -12.71 -4.93 -9.87
N GLY A 93 -11.60 -5.65 -9.63
CA GLY A 93 -10.91 -5.57 -8.36
C GLY A 93 -10.34 -4.17 -8.10
N SER A 94 -10.35 -3.72 -6.84
CA SER A 94 -9.89 -2.40 -6.41
C SER A 94 -8.93 -2.48 -5.23
N PHE A 95 -8.03 -1.49 -5.18
CA PHE A 95 -6.99 -1.33 -4.19
C PHE A 95 -6.92 0.15 -3.80
N MET A 96 -7.04 0.45 -2.51
CA MET A 96 -6.84 1.80 -1.98
C MET A 96 -5.96 1.75 -0.74
N VAL A 97 -4.91 2.57 -0.75
CA VAL A 97 -4.05 2.81 0.42
C VAL A 97 -4.00 4.30 0.68
N GLU A 98 -4.19 4.69 1.93
CA GLU A 98 -3.91 6.05 2.42
C GLU A 98 -2.79 5.98 3.45
N GLN A 99 -1.85 6.91 3.34
CA GLN A 99 -0.76 7.07 4.29
C GLN A 99 -0.78 8.50 4.84
N GLU A 100 -0.52 8.62 6.12
CA GLU A 100 -0.42 9.92 6.81
C GLU A 100 0.86 10.02 7.62
N GLN A 101 1.25 11.26 7.92
CA GLN A 101 2.37 11.56 8.80
C GLN A 101 1.91 11.42 10.25
N VAL A 102 2.29 10.34 10.92
CA VAL A 102 1.76 9.99 12.27
C VAL A 102 2.65 10.46 13.42
N ASP A 103 3.94 10.72 13.18
CA ASP A 103 4.86 11.37 14.13
C ASP A 103 6.08 11.94 13.41
N GLY A 104 6.50 13.17 13.71
CA GLY A 104 7.74 13.73 13.16
C GLY A 104 7.83 13.54 11.65
N SER A 105 8.84 12.85 11.12
CA SER A 105 8.96 12.49 9.69
C SER A 105 8.45 11.08 9.33
N HIS A 106 7.80 10.40 10.27
CA HIS A 106 7.28 9.04 10.12
C HIS A 106 5.90 9.06 9.45
N TRP A 107 5.75 8.20 8.45
CA TRP A 107 4.52 8.01 7.70
C TRP A 107 4.09 6.56 7.86
N ASP A 108 2.82 6.36 8.10
CA ASP A 108 2.24 5.02 8.21
C ASP A 108 0.91 4.92 7.44
N THR A 109 0.51 3.68 7.17
CA THR A 109 -0.75 3.37 6.50
C THR A 109 -1.90 3.55 7.48
N THR A 110 -2.82 4.46 7.17
CA THR A 110 -4.01 4.71 8.01
C THR A 110 -5.25 4.03 7.46
N VAL A 111 -5.26 3.72 6.16
CA VAL A 111 -6.36 3.03 5.48
C VAL A 111 -5.80 2.05 4.47
N LEU A 112 -6.28 0.81 4.52
CA LEU A 112 -6.11 -0.20 3.49
C LEU A 112 -7.49 -0.74 3.09
N LYS A 113 -7.82 -0.70 1.80
CA LYS A 113 -9.03 -1.32 1.24
C LYS A 113 -8.66 -2.19 0.06
N LEU A 114 -9.03 -3.45 0.12
CA LEU A 114 -8.83 -4.45 -0.91
C LEU A 114 -10.17 -5.11 -1.24
N ASP A 115 -10.63 -4.99 -2.49
CA ASP A 115 -11.68 -5.87 -3.04
C ASP A 115 -11.07 -6.53 -4.28
N LEU A 116 -10.46 -7.70 -4.11
CA LEU A 116 -9.78 -8.44 -5.16
C LEU A 116 -10.41 -9.81 -5.31
N ARG A 117 -10.82 -10.13 -6.54
CA ARG A 117 -11.40 -11.42 -6.90
C ARG A 117 -10.50 -12.11 -7.90
N GLY A 118 -10.36 -13.42 -7.78
CA GLY A 118 -9.46 -14.16 -8.63
C GLY A 118 -9.57 -15.67 -8.48
N LYS A 119 -8.59 -16.36 -9.05
CA LYS A 119 -8.37 -17.80 -8.86
C LYS A 119 -6.89 -18.09 -8.69
N ALA A 120 -6.58 -18.99 -7.77
CA ALA A 120 -5.27 -19.59 -7.56
C ALA A 120 -5.28 -21.01 -8.15
N LEU A 121 -4.46 -21.25 -9.17
CA LEU A 121 -4.37 -22.52 -9.91
C LEU A 121 -5.76 -23.00 -10.40
N LEU A 122 -5.83 -24.16 -11.06
CA LEU A 122 -7.01 -24.56 -11.86
C LEU A 122 -8.36 -24.62 -11.08
N PHE A 123 -8.39 -24.58 -9.74
CA PHE A 123 -9.63 -24.85 -8.99
C PHE A 123 -9.86 -24.08 -7.66
N LYS A 124 -8.98 -23.19 -7.18
CA LYS A 124 -9.24 -22.45 -5.93
C LYS A 124 -9.65 -21.00 -6.22
N SER A 125 -10.87 -20.63 -5.86
CA SER A 125 -11.30 -19.23 -5.87
C SER A 125 -10.49 -18.43 -4.85
N LEU A 126 -10.04 -17.24 -5.24
CA LEU A 126 -9.48 -16.24 -4.36
C LEU A 126 -10.48 -15.10 -4.22
N LEU A 127 -10.87 -14.83 -3.00
CA LEU A 127 -11.67 -13.67 -2.63
C LEU A 127 -10.91 -12.98 -1.50
N TYR A 128 -10.41 -11.79 -1.77
CA TYR A 128 -9.84 -10.90 -0.78
C TYR A 128 -10.76 -9.69 -0.68
N ASP A 129 -11.46 -9.59 0.45
CA ASP A 129 -12.29 -8.45 0.81
C ASP A 129 -11.82 -8.02 2.20
N GLU A 130 -11.07 -6.93 2.24
CA GLU A 130 -10.38 -6.45 3.43
C GLU A 130 -10.49 -4.93 3.52
N GLN A 131 -10.85 -4.47 4.70
CA GLN A 131 -10.84 -3.05 5.04
C GLN A 131 -10.21 -2.90 6.42
N GLU A 132 -9.04 -2.29 6.45
CA GLU A 132 -8.31 -1.96 7.67
C GLU A 132 -8.25 -0.44 7.82
N TYR A 133 -8.48 0.01 9.04
CA TYR A 133 -8.36 1.41 9.43
C TYR A 133 -7.50 1.44 10.69
N GLU A 134 -6.37 2.13 10.60
CA GLU A 134 -5.46 2.32 11.74
C GLU A 134 -5.56 3.76 12.25
N THR A 135 -5.77 3.91 13.55
CA THR A 135 -5.93 5.19 14.22
C THR A 135 -5.13 5.21 15.52
N ASP A 136 -5.06 6.37 16.17
CA ASP A 136 -4.51 6.53 17.51
C ASP A 136 -3.04 6.10 17.66
N PHE A 137 -2.24 6.38 16.62
CA PHE A 137 -0.79 6.16 16.63
C PHE A 137 -0.13 6.86 17.82
N ARG A 138 0.68 6.10 18.57
CA ARG A 138 1.45 6.61 19.72
C ARG A 138 2.88 6.12 19.63
N ARG A 139 3.82 7.05 19.58
CA ARG A 139 5.24 6.72 19.71
C ARG A 139 5.53 6.25 21.13
N LEU A 140 6.12 5.06 21.23
CA LEU A 140 6.68 4.58 22.48
C LEU A 140 8.04 5.24 22.75
N PRO A 141 8.41 5.46 24.03
CA PRO A 141 9.74 5.94 24.38
C PRO A 141 10.84 5.03 23.83
N ASP A 142 11.96 5.60 23.41
CA ASP A 142 13.07 4.88 22.75
C ASP A 142 13.71 3.76 23.63
N HIS A 143 13.46 3.76 24.93
CA HIS A 143 13.95 2.75 25.87
C HIS A 143 13.07 1.50 25.98
N VAL A 144 11.88 1.50 25.37
CA VAL A 144 10.96 0.36 25.38
C VAL A 144 11.46 -0.70 24.40
N SER A 145 11.68 -1.92 24.88
CA SER A 145 12.06 -3.05 24.03
C SER A 145 10.89 -3.54 23.18
N LEU A 146 11.17 -4.28 22.10
CA LEU A 146 10.13 -4.89 21.25
C LEU A 146 9.19 -5.81 22.04
N SER A 147 9.71 -6.57 23.01
CA SER A 147 8.89 -7.46 23.84
C SER A 147 7.94 -6.65 24.73
N GLU A 148 8.44 -5.58 25.35
CA GLU A 148 7.62 -4.70 26.18
C GLU A 148 6.56 -3.97 25.33
N GLY A 149 6.93 -3.53 24.12
CA GLY A 149 5.99 -2.97 23.15
C GLY A 149 4.89 -3.94 22.75
N ALA A 150 5.24 -5.20 22.48
CA ALA A 150 4.24 -6.24 22.18
C ALA A 150 3.29 -6.50 23.36
N ASP A 151 3.81 -6.46 24.60
CA ASP A 151 2.99 -6.61 25.79
C ASP A 151 2.05 -5.42 26.01
N ILE A 152 2.48 -4.20 25.68
CA ILE A 152 1.65 -2.99 25.68
C ILE A 152 0.48 -3.14 24.69
N LEU A 153 0.76 -3.61 23.47
CA LEU A 153 -0.28 -3.84 22.45
C LEU A 153 -1.29 -4.91 22.88
N LYS A 154 -0.82 -6.03 23.42
CA LYS A 154 -1.68 -7.14 23.87
C LYS A 154 -2.61 -6.77 25.03
N LYS A 155 -2.18 -5.85 25.90
CA LYS A 155 -2.97 -5.42 27.06
C LYS A 155 -4.02 -4.35 26.72
N GLY A 156 -4.04 -3.86 25.47
CA GLY A 156 -4.73 -2.63 25.09
C GLY A 156 -3.89 -1.44 25.53
N ALA A 157 -3.67 -0.46 24.64
CA ALA A 157 -2.79 0.68 24.92
C ALA A 157 -3.16 1.32 26.28
N PRO A 158 -2.27 1.35 27.27
CA PRO A 158 -2.55 2.04 28.51
C PRO A 158 -2.82 3.51 28.17
N GLU A 159 -3.82 4.12 28.81
CA GLU A 159 -3.92 5.57 28.89
C GLU A 159 -2.62 6.08 29.53
N ILE A 160 -1.67 6.50 28.70
CA ILE A 160 -0.50 7.22 29.18
C ILE A 160 -1.02 8.61 29.50
N ALA A 161 -1.54 8.76 30.72
CA ALA A 161 -2.06 9.99 31.25
C ALA A 161 -1.07 11.13 30.97
N GLN A 162 -1.52 12.16 30.27
CA GLN A 162 -0.86 13.45 30.31
C GLN A 162 -0.89 13.91 31.78
N LYS A 163 0.26 13.84 32.45
CA LYS A 163 0.46 14.51 33.73
C LYS A 163 1.31 15.75 33.51
N ASN A 164 0.58 16.85 33.49
CA ASN A 164 0.96 18.26 33.48
C ASN A 164 2.22 18.62 34.28
N GLY A 165 2.98 19.58 33.77
CA GLY A 165 3.93 20.40 34.53
C GLY A 165 3.49 21.87 34.47
N GLN A 166 2.93 22.31 35.60
CA GLN A 166 2.79 23.66 36.18
C GLN A 166 2.75 24.90 35.27
#